data_AF-A0A934DW03-F1
#
_entry.id   AF-A0A934DW03-F1
#
_cell.length_a   1.000
_cell.length_b   1.000
_cell.length_c   1.000
_cell.angle_alpha   90.00
_cell.angle_beta   90.00
_cell.angle_gamma   90.00
#
_symmetry.space_group_name_H-M   'P 1'
#
loop_
_entity.id
_entity.type
_entity.pdbx_description
1 polymer ?
#
loop_
_entity_poly.entity_id
_entity_poly.type
_entity_poly.pdbx_seq_one_letter_code
_entity_poly.pdbx_strand_id
1 'polypeptide(L)'
;MPTLTPYLRSAAPGTFSGRPTCPVCSRPTRVCYCSRVQRLDTRTHVLILQHPRERKVGINTARIASLCLPNSEFCRGVDFSADPIVQRALHDPARPAALLFPGDDAIDVRAHPPQGDVTLVVLDGTWWQAAKLLKSNRSLQELPRYGLTPGHPSRYRIRKQPAENCVATIEALAEVLGVIEGDPERMDKLLIPFDAMVQMQLELTRTTPTPRHCKPAQRKPKPPVVPTLLRDRPESVVLAGGEVNEWPRDKQGPRPQVVHWVAVRPHTGDRFEAVLRPLPAMAPSCDHIGLSREEIESGESQESFAARWRAFLRADDVLCMWGRYAGDVLAKQGVELPSRLDLRLVTIRHLGARAGAIAACAKVLGVEVGQPWARGRAGIRAAALEAIAGGLAKIVDEAEGK
;
A
#
# COMPACT_ATOMS: atom_id res chain seq x y z
N MET A 1 51.79 29.79 6.17
CA MET A 1 50.72 30.28 5.28
C MET A 1 50.69 29.41 4.02
N PRO A 2 49.98 28.27 4.01
CA PRO A 2 49.79 27.49 2.80
C PRO A 2 48.53 27.94 2.07
N THR A 3 48.71 28.28 0.80
CA THR A 3 47.74 28.71 -0.20
C THR A 3 46.69 27.62 -0.51
N LEU A 4 45.42 27.97 -0.33
CA LEU A 4 44.27 27.16 -0.78
C LEU A 4 44.18 27.19 -2.31
N THR A 5 44.30 26.03 -2.94
CA THR A 5 43.95 25.85 -4.35
C THR A 5 42.43 25.66 -4.45
N PRO A 6 41.68 26.49 -5.19
CA PRO A 6 40.25 26.29 -5.34
C PRO A 6 39.99 25.12 -6.30
N TYR A 7 39.30 24.09 -5.80
CA TYR A 7 38.73 23.03 -6.63
C TYR A 7 37.67 23.66 -7.56
N LEU A 8 38.06 23.96 -8.80
CA LEU A 8 37.14 24.29 -9.88
C LEU A 8 36.29 23.04 -10.18
N ARG A 9 35.04 23.04 -9.70
CA ARG A 9 34.00 22.13 -10.18
C ARG A 9 33.54 22.62 -11.56
N SER A 10 34.17 22.14 -12.61
CA SER A 10 33.60 22.15 -13.96
C SER A 10 33.12 20.76 -14.31
N ALA A 11 31.81 20.55 -14.26
CA ALA A 11 31.12 19.57 -15.08
C ALA A 11 29.70 20.11 -15.32
N ALA A 12 29.43 20.51 -16.57
CA ALA A 12 28.11 20.88 -17.03
C ALA A 12 27.10 19.73 -16.79
N PRO A 13 25.81 20.02 -16.61
CA PRO A 13 24.78 18.99 -16.46
C PRO A 13 24.62 18.24 -17.79
N GLY A 14 25.29 17.09 -17.93
CA GLY A 14 24.99 16.13 -18.98
C GLY A 14 23.54 15.68 -18.84
N THR A 15 22.73 15.90 -19.88
CA THR A 15 21.36 15.41 -19.95
C THR A 15 21.39 13.88 -19.88
N PHE A 16 20.91 13.32 -18.77
CA PHE A 16 20.88 11.88 -18.58
C PHE A 16 19.79 11.28 -19.48
N SER A 17 20.12 10.85 -20.70
CA SER A 17 19.18 10.09 -21.53
C SER A 17 18.95 8.72 -20.88
N GLY A 18 17.69 8.37 -20.61
CA GLY A 18 17.34 7.06 -20.05
C GLY A 18 17.89 5.90 -20.89
N ARG A 19 18.02 4.71 -20.28
CA ARG A 19 18.44 3.51 -21.02
C ARG A 19 17.51 3.27 -22.21
N PRO A 20 18.02 2.95 -23.41
CA PRO A 20 17.17 2.64 -24.56
C PRO A 20 16.29 1.43 -24.25
N THR A 21 15.02 1.52 -24.62
CA THR A 21 14.00 0.49 -24.38
C THR A 21 13.46 -0.05 -25.70
N CYS A 22 13.18 -1.35 -25.75
CA CYS A 22 12.49 -1.98 -26.86
C CYS A 22 11.07 -1.40 -27.00
N PRO A 23 10.63 -0.96 -28.18
CA PRO A 23 9.29 -0.40 -28.37
C PRO A 23 8.17 -1.45 -28.19
N VAL A 24 8.48 -2.73 -28.34
CA VAL A 24 7.51 -3.83 -28.24
C VAL A 24 7.30 -4.26 -26.79
N CYS A 25 8.34 -4.75 -26.12
CA CYS A 25 8.23 -5.24 -24.74
C CYS A 25 8.50 -4.16 -23.67
N SER A 26 8.92 -2.96 -24.06
CA SER A 26 9.28 -1.85 -23.14
C SER A 26 10.42 -2.14 -22.15
N ARG A 27 11.14 -3.27 -22.31
CA ARG A 27 12.34 -3.57 -21.51
C ARG A 27 13.57 -2.87 -22.08
N PRO A 28 14.60 -2.57 -21.27
CA PRO A 28 15.88 -2.09 -21.79
C PRO A 28 16.41 -3.04 -22.87
N THR A 29 16.96 -2.49 -23.96
CA THR A 29 17.35 -3.28 -25.15
C THR A 29 18.22 -4.49 -24.83
N ARG A 30 19.18 -4.33 -23.89
CA ARG A 30 20.08 -5.40 -23.42
C ARG A 30 19.37 -6.61 -22.79
N VAL A 31 18.14 -6.42 -22.29
CA VAL A 31 17.35 -7.48 -21.63
C VAL A 31 16.01 -7.72 -22.33
N CYS A 32 15.93 -7.37 -23.62
CA CYS A 32 14.77 -7.64 -24.44
C CYS A 32 14.54 -9.16 -24.58
N TYR A 33 13.29 -9.61 -24.52
CA TYR A 33 12.89 -11.01 -24.74
C TYR A 33 12.11 -11.21 -26.04
N CYS A 34 11.92 -10.18 -26.87
CA CYS A 34 11.04 -10.23 -28.04
C CYS A 34 11.44 -11.29 -29.07
N SER A 35 12.73 -11.61 -29.21
CA SER A 35 13.19 -12.70 -30.11
C SER A 35 12.77 -14.10 -29.66
N ARG A 36 12.29 -14.25 -28.42
CA ARG A 36 11.79 -15.50 -27.86
C ARG A 36 10.26 -15.60 -27.85
N VAL A 37 9.56 -14.51 -28.18
CA VAL A 37 8.09 -14.49 -28.23
C VAL A 37 7.61 -15.43 -29.33
N GLN A 38 6.70 -16.33 -28.97
CA GLN A 38 6.01 -17.22 -29.90
C GLN A 38 4.60 -16.69 -30.09
N ARG A 39 4.16 -16.47 -31.34
CA ARG A 39 2.76 -16.16 -31.62
C ARG A 39 1.98 -17.47 -31.66
N LEU A 40 0.96 -17.58 -30.81
CA LEU A 40 0.15 -18.77 -30.61
C LEU A 40 -1.31 -18.38 -30.85
N ASP A 41 -1.88 -18.84 -31.96
CA ASP A 41 -3.28 -18.56 -32.27
C ASP A 41 -4.21 -19.36 -31.34
N THR A 42 -5.24 -18.71 -30.81
CA THR A 42 -6.19 -19.34 -29.88
C THR A 42 -7.62 -19.08 -30.34
N ARG A 43 -8.48 -20.08 -30.20
CA ARG A 43 -9.93 -19.87 -30.36
C ARG A 43 -10.47 -19.01 -29.22
N THR A 44 -9.95 -19.26 -28.02
CA THR A 44 -10.17 -18.45 -26.83
C THR A 44 -9.67 -17.03 -27.06
N HIS A 45 -10.57 -16.06 -26.89
CA HIS A 45 -10.20 -14.65 -26.81
C HIS A 45 -9.71 -14.35 -25.40
N VAL A 46 -8.59 -13.65 -25.25
CA VAL A 46 -8.01 -13.37 -23.91
C VAL A 46 -8.06 -11.88 -23.62
N LEU A 47 -8.83 -11.49 -22.61
CA LEU A 47 -8.91 -10.10 -22.14
C LEU A 47 -8.09 -9.90 -20.87
N ILE A 48 -6.98 -9.19 -20.98
CA ILE A 48 -6.09 -8.90 -19.83
C ILE A 48 -6.39 -7.50 -19.30
N LEU A 49 -6.81 -7.43 -18.04
CA LEU A 49 -7.10 -6.20 -17.32
C LEU A 49 -6.01 -5.95 -16.28
N GLN A 50 -5.11 -5.01 -16.56
CA GLN A 50 -3.96 -4.71 -15.71
C GLN A 50 -4.17 -3.46 -14.84
N HIS A 51 -3.84 -3.57 -13.55
CA HIS A 51 -3.82 -2.43 -12.65
C HIS A 51 -2.69 -1.43 -13.03
N PRO A 52 -2.92 -0.10 -13.05
CA PRO A 52 -1.94 0.92 -13.48
C PRO A 52 -0.59 0.94 -12.74
N ARG A 53 -0.49 0.25 -11.60
CA ARG A 53 0.72 0.18 -10.77
C ARG A 53 1.73 -0.81 -11.33
N GLU A 54 1.25 -1.85 -12.03
CA GLU A 54 2.14 -2.82 -12.69
C GLU A 54 2.83 -2.25 -13.93
N ARG A 55 2.39 -1.10 -14.47
CA ARG A 55 3.01 -0.45 -15.64
C ARG A 55 4.53 -0.25 -15.50
N LYS A 56 5.00 0.05 -14.30
CA LYS A 56 6.43 0.33 -14.03
C LYS A 56 7.23 -0.94 -13.69
N VAL A 57 6.59 -2.10 -13.62
CA VAL A 57 7.22 -3.37 -13.29
C VAL A 57 7.86 -3.95 -14.55
N GLY A 58 9.18 -3.81 -14.67
CA GLY A 58 9.95 -4.23 -15.86
C GLY A 58 10.07 -5.74 -16.10
N ILE A 59 9.34 -6.55 -15.31
CA ILE A 59 9.24 -8.02 -15.37
C ILE A 59 7.76 -8.45 -15.39
N ASN A 60 6.88 -7.65 -16.00
CA ASN A 60 5.47 -7.96 -16.08
C ASN A 60 5.19 -9.15 -17.02
N THR A 61 4.57 -10.20 -16.50
CA THR A 61 4.30 -11.46 -17.21
C THR A 61 3.06 -11.37 -18.11
N ALA A 62 2.06 -10.57 -17.76
CA ALA A 62 0.87 -10.38 -18.60
C ALA A 62 1.19 -9.68 -19.92
N ARG A 63 2.20 -8.78 -19.93
CA ARG A 63 2.71 -8.20 -21.17
C ARG A 63 3.39 -9.23 -22.08
N ILE A 64 4.04 -10.25 -21.51
CA ILE A 64 4.61 -11.35 -22.28
C ILE A 64 3.48 -12.15 -22.92
N ALA A 65 2.45 -12.50 -22.14
CA ALA A 65 1.29 -13.23 -22.63
C ALA A 65 0.59 -12.49 -23.80
N SER A 66 0.34 -11.19 -23.67
CA SER A 66 -0.32 -10.42 -24.76
C SER A 66 0.51 -10.29 -26.03
N LEU A 67 1.84 -10.40 -25.94
CA LEU A 67 2.69 -10.44 -27.13
C LEU A 67 2.68 -11.82 -27.80
N CYS A 68 2.43 -12.88 -27.04
CA CYS A 68 2.37 -14.24 -27.54
C CYS A 68 0.99 -14.62 -28.08
N LEU A 69 -0.09 -13.99 -27.61
CA LEU A 69 -1.47 -14.30 -27.96
C LEU A 69 -2.04 -13.24 -28.92
N PRO A 70 -2.11 -13.50 -30.24
CA PRO A 70 -2.65 -12.56 -31.22
C PRO A 70 -4.12 -12.20 -30.95
N ASN A 71 -4.90 -13.17 -30.48
CA ASN A 71 -6.31 -13.03 -30.11
C ASN A 71 -6.45 -12.55 -28.65
N SER A 72 -5.67 -11.54 -28.26
CA SER A 72 -5.75 -10.96 -26.91
C SER A 72 -5.84 -9.44 -26.93
N GLU A 73 -6.58 -8.92 -25.96
CA GLU A 73 -6.72 -7.50 -25.69
C GLU A 73 -6.08 -7.17 -24.33
N PHE A 74 -5.39 -6.04 -24.24
CA PHE A 74 -4.65 -5.64 -23.05
C PHE A 74 -5.06 -4.23 -22.62
N CYS A 75 -5.93 -4.16 -21.61
CA CYS A 75 -6.48 -2.91 -21.09
C CYS A 75 -5.85 -2.58 -19.73
N ARG A 76 -5.66 -1.29 -19.47
CA ARG A 76 -5.07 -0.79 -18.21
C ARG A 76 -5.98 0.22 -17.56
N GLY A 77 -6.33 -0.02 -16.30
CA GLY A 77 -7.35 0.78 -15.62
C GLY A 77 -7.69 0.22 -14.25
N VAL A 78 -8.62 0.88 -13.57
CA VAL A 78 -9.18 0.42 -12.30
C VAL A 78 -10.68 0.14 -12.45
N ASP A 79 -11.35 0.99 -13.22
CA ASP A 79 -12.75 0.87 -13.62
C ASP A 79 -12.80 0.83 -15.15
N PHE A 80 -13.49 -0.16 -15.70
CA PHE A 80 -13.64 -0.46 -17.11
C PHE A 80 -15.13 -0.47 -17.52
N SER A 81 -16.03 0.00 -16.66
CA SER A 81 -17.47 0.09 -16.94
C SER A 81 -17.81 0.87 -18.22
N ALA A 82 -17.00 1.88 -18.55
CA ALA A 82 -17.14 2.70 -19.75
C ALA A 82 -16.09 2.40 -20.84
N ASP A 83 -15.25 1.36 -20.68
CA ASP A 83 -14.22 1.02 -21.66
C ASP A 83 -14.84 0.20 -22.82
N PRO A 84 -14.90 0.74 -24.04
CA PRO A 84 -15.63 0.10 -25.14
C PRO A 84 -15.02 -1.24 -25.58
N ILE A 85 -13.70 -1.42 -25.40
CA ILE A 85 -13.02 -2.67 -25.72
C ILE A 85 -13.44 -3.74 -24.72
N VAL A 86 -13.37 -3.41 -23.43
CA VAL A 86 -13.77 -4.31 -22.35
C VAL A 86 -15.26 -4.65 -22.45
N GLN A 87 -16.14 -3.67 -22.61
CA GLN A 87 -17.58 -3.92 -22.71
C GLN A 87 -17.93 -4.81 -23.91
N ARG A 88 -17.29 -4.59 -25.07
CA ARG A 88 -17.46 -5.48 -26.23
C ARG A 88 -17.06 -6.92 -25.91
N ALA A 89 -15.88 -7.11 -25.33
CA ALA A 89 -15.36 -8.43 -25.03
C ALA A 89 -16.17 -9.16 -23.94
N LEU A 90 -16.74 -8.43 -22.98
CA LEU A 90 -17.58 -9.00 -21.91
C LEU A 90 -18.97 -9.42 -22.38
N HIS A 91 -19.49 -8.78 -23.43
CA HIS A 91 -20.86 -8.96 -23.92
C HIS A 91 -20.94 -9.57 -25.32
N ASP A 92 -19.87 -10.21 -25.80
CA ASP A 92 -19.87 -10.94 -27.08
C ASP A 92 -20.70 -12.25 -26.94
N PRO A 93 -21.87 -12.37 -27.59
CA PRO A 93 -22.70 -13.57 -27.49
C PRO A 93 -22.05 -14.80 -28.16
N ALA A 94 -21.11 -14.61 -29.08
CA ALA A 94 -20.38 -15.71 -29.71
C ALA A 94 -19.24 -16.22 -28.82
N ARG A 95 -18.80 -15.42 -27.83
CA ARG A 95 -17.73 -15.77 -26.90
C ARG A 95 -18.07 -15.35 -25.47
N PRO A 96 -18.94 -16.09 -24.77
CA PRO A 96 -19.29 -15.81 -23.40
C PRO A 96 -18.05 -15.58 -22.54
N ALA A 97 -18.07 -14.50 -21.75
CA ALA A 97 -16.94 -14.13 -20.92
C ALA A 97 -16.88 -14.97 -19.64
N ALA A 98 -15.68 -15.34 -19.23
CA ALA A 98 -15.42 -16.07 -18.00
C ALA A 98 -14.18 -15.50 -17.31
N LEU A 99 -14.24 -15.39 -15.98
CA LEU A 99 -13.17 -14.80 -15.19
C LEU A 99 -12.17 -15.87 -14.74
N LEU A 100 -10.89 -15.73 -15.10
CA LEU A 100 -9.80 -16.49 -14.49
C LEU A 100 -9.40 -15.84 -13.18
N PHE A 101 -9.98 -16.32 -12.08
CA PHE A 101 -9.68 -15.83 -10.74
C PHE A 101 -10.05 -16.89 -9.70
N PRO A 102 -9.19 -17.15 -8.70
CA PRO A 102 -9.48 -18.13 -7.67
C PRO A 102 -10.54 -17.62 -6.68
N GLY A 103 -11.32 -18.54 -6.12
CA GLY A 103 -12.37 -18.27 -5.14
C GLY A 103 -13.04 -19.58 -4.73
N ASP A 104 -13.80 -19.57 -3.63
CA ASP A 104 -14.48 -20.77 -3.12
C ASP A 104 -15.55 -21.29 -4.09
N ASP A 105 -16.08 -20.40 -4.95
CA ASP A 105 -17.06 -20.66 -6.00
C ASP A 105 -16.44 -20.88 -7.39
N ALA A 106 -15.10 -20.95 -7.47
CA ALA A 106 -14.42 -21.10 -8.75
C ALA A 106 -14.52 -22.52 -9.30
N ILE A 107 -14.96 -22.63 -10.55
CA ILE A 107 -15.07 -23.88 -11.29
C ILE A 107 -13.66 -24.38 -11.62
N ASP A 108 -13.33 -25.62 -11.26
CA ASP A 108 -12.09 -26.24 -11.71
C ASP A 108 -12.14 -26.46 -13.23
N VAL A 109 -11.31 -25.70 -13.96
CA VAL A 109 -11.26 -25.74 -15.42
C VAL A 109 -10.86 -27.11 -15.96
N ARG A 110 -10.09 -27.91 -15.21
CA ARG A 110 -9.69 -29.26 -15.65
C ARG A 110 -10.86 -30.23 -15.61
N ALA A 111 -11.74 -30.07 -14.62
CA ALA A 111 -12.91 -30.94 -14.44
C ALA A 111 -14.07 -30.52 -15.35
N HIS A 112 -14.28 -29.22 -15.51
CA HIS A 112 -15.42 -28.67 -16.25
C HIS A 112 -14.96 -27.54 -17.18
N PRO A 113 -14.21 -27.83 -18.26
CA PRO A 113 -13.77 -26.78 -19.16
C PRO A 113 -14.97 -26.08 -19.82
N PRO A 114 -14.88 -24.76 -20.08
CA PRO A 114 -15.91 -24.05 -20.82
C PRO A 114 -16.14 -24.69 -22.19
N GLN A 115 -17.40 -24.72 -22.62
CA GLN A 115 -17.80 -25.28 -23.90
C GLN A 115 -17.82 -24.19 -24.98
N GLY A 116 -17.25 -24.50 -26.14
CA GLY A 116 -17.18 -23.56 -27.28
C GLY A 116 -16.13 -22.46 -27.12
N ASP A 117 -16.22 -21.44 -27.97
CA ASP A 117 -15.33 -20.28 -27.93
C ASP A 117 -15.71 -19.38 -26.75
N VAL A 118 -14.72 -18.88 -26.01
CA VAL A 118 -14.95 -18.03 -24.83
C VAL A 118 -14.01 -16.84 -24.79
N THR A 119 -14.42 -15.80 -24.05
CA THR A 119 -13.53 -14.72 -23.64
C THR A 119 -13.01 -14.98 -22.23
N LEU A 120 -11.74 -15.34 -22.10
CA LEU A 120 -11.10 -15.53 -20.81
C LEU A 120 -10.58 -14.18 -20.28
N VAL A 121 -11.20 -13.68 -19.21
CA VAL A 121 -10.85 -12.43 -18.56
C VAL A 121 -9.81 -12.68 -17.46
N VAL A 122 -8.68 -11.98 -17.52
CA VAL A 122 -7.56 -12.17 -16.59
C VAL A 122 -7.21 -10.85 -15.90
N LEU A 123 -7.15 -10.87 -14.57
CA LEU A 123 -6.77 -9.71 -13.77
C LEU A 123 -5.26 -9.74 -13.49
N ASP A 124 -4.53 -8.70 -13.92
CA ASP A 124 -3.08 -8.59 -13.68
C ASP A 124 -2.76 -7.52 -12.63
N GLY A 125 -2.14 -7.97 -11.54
CA GLY A 125 -1.76 -7.16 -10.39
C GLY A 125 -1.28 -8.00 -9.22
N THR A 126 -0.80 -7.36 -8.16
CA THR A 126 -0.71 -8.04 -6.86
C THR A 126 -2.09 -8.46 -6.38
N TRP A 127 -2.21 -9.42 -5.45
CA TRP A 127 -3.51 -9.87 -4.92
C TRP A 127 -4.48 -8.73 -4.56
N TRP A 128 -4.00 -7.75 -3.79
CA TRP A 128 -4.82 -6.58 -3.43
C TRP A 128 -5.22 -5.73 -4.65
N GLN A 129 -4.34 -5.62 -5.67
CA GLN A 129 -4.65 -4.89 -6.89
C GLN A 129 -5.69 -5.63 -7.74
N ALA A 130 -5.54 -6.94 -7.93
CA ALA A 130 -6.50 -7.76 -8.66
C ALA A 130 -7.86 -7.79 -7.95
N ALA A 131 -7.87 -7.96 -6.62
CA ALA A 131 -9.09 -7.85 -5.82
C ALA A 131 -9.75 -6.47 -5.94
N LYS A 132 -8.95 -5.39 -6.05
CA LYS A 132 -9.47 -4.06 -6.31
C LYS A 132 -10.10 -3.94 -7.70
N LEU A 133 -9.46 -4.49 -8.75
CA LEU A 133 -10.05 -4.53 -10.09
C LEU A 133 -11.40 -5.26 -10.06
N LEU A 134 -11.46 -6.44 -9.45
CA LEU A 134 -12.72 -7.18 -9.32
C LEU A 134 -13.79 -6.37 -8.59
N LYS A 135 -13.45 -5.79 -7.43
CA LYS A 135 -14.38 -4.97 -6.62
C LYS A 135 -14.88 -3.73 -7.36
N SER A 136 -14.03 -3.10 -8.17
CA SER A 136 -14.36 -1.88 -8.90
C SER A 136 -15.19 -2.11 -10.17
N ASN A 137 -15.34 -3.35 -10.63
CA ASN A 137 -16.05 -3.66 -11.88
C ASN A 137 -17.15 -4.69 -11.62
N ARG A 138 -18.40 -4.22 -11.55
CA ARG A 138 -19.56 -5.09 -11.24
C ARG A 138 -19.74 -6.21 -12.27
N SER A 139 -19.60 -5.89 -13.57
CA SER A 139 -19.72 -6.88 -14.65
C SER A 139 -18.74 -8.04 -14.50
N LEU A 140 -17.55 -7.83 -13.93
CA LEU A 140 -16.58 -8.90 -13.68
C LEU A 140 -16.99 -9.82 -12.52
N GLN A 141 -17.73 -9.30 -11.55
CA GLN A 141 -18.20 -10.08 -10.39
C GLN A 141 -19.31 -11.06 -10.77
N GLU A 142 -20.05 -10.75 -11.83
CA GLU A 142 -21.18 -11.51 -12.36
C GLU A 142 -20.74 -12.64 -13.31
N LEU A 143 -19.46 -12.67 -13.72
CA LEU A 143 -18.93 -13.70 -14.61
C LEU A 143 -18.76 -15.05 -13.90
N PRO A 144 -18.97 -16.18 -14.61
CA PRO A 144 -18.53 -17.47 -14.11
C PRO A 144 -17.02 -17.46 -13.88
N ARG A 145 -16.60 -17.98 -12.73
CA ARG A 145 -15.19 -18.00 -12.32
C ARG A 145 -14.58 -19.35 -12.62
N TYR A 146 -13.46 -19.34 -13.30
CA TYR A 146 -12.60 -20.50 -13.43
C TYR A 146 -11.39 -20.35 -12.53
N GLY A 147 -11.20 -21.36 -11.71
CA GLY A 147 -10.04 -21.54 -10.87
C GLY A 147 -9.19 -22.68 -11.41
N LEU A 148 -7.93 -22.64 -11.05
CA LEU A 148 -7.05 -23.78 -11.23
C LEU A 148 -6.09 -23.84 -10.06
N THR A 149 -5.90 -25.04 -9.52
CA THR A 149 -4.81 -25.33 -8.60
C THR A 149 -3.60 -25.76 -9.42
N PRO A 150 -2.50 -24.98 -9.44
CA PRO A 150 -1.33 -25.30 -10.24
C PRO A 150 -0.74 -26.65 -9.85
N GLY A 151 -0.34 -27.44 -10.85
CA GLY A 151 0.27 -28.75 -10.62
C GLY A 151 1.71 -28.69 -10.12
N HIS A 152 2.34 -27.51 -10.17
CA HIS A 152 3.73 -27.29 -9.80
C HIS A 152 3.95 -25.90 -9.19
N PRO A 153 5.03 -25.71 -8.41
CA PRO A 153 5.44 -24.39 -7.96
C PRO A 153 5.72 -23.43 -9.12
N SER A 154 5.60 -22.12 -8.86
CA SER A 154 5.91 -21.10 -9.86
C SER A 154 7.38 -21.12 -10.29
N ARG A 155 7.61 -21.05 -11.59
CA ARG A 155 8.92 -20.85 -12.23
C ARG A 155 9.43 -19.41 -12.04
N TYR A 156 8.61 -18.50 -11.52
CA TYR A 156 8.91 -17.07 -11.37
C TYR A 156 9.88 -16.75 -10.21
N ARG A 157 11.08 -17.37 -10.24
CA ARG A 157 12.08 -17.35 -9.14
C ARG A 157 12.67 -15.98 -8.79
N ILE A 158 12.38 -14.94 -9.58
CA ILE A 158 12.86 -13.56 -9.35
C ILE A 158 11.82 -12.67 -8.65
N ARG A 159 10.61 -13.17 -8.36
CA ARG A 159 9.55 -12.48 -7.62
C ARG A 159 8.99 -13.41 -6.55
N LYS A 160 8.87 -12.94 -5.30
CA LYS A 160 8.31 -13.74 -4.21
C LYS A 160 6.83 -13.99 -4.44
N GLN A 161 6.42 -15.27 -4.40
CA GLN A 161 5.02 -15.66 -4.47
C GLN A 161 4.36 -15.63 -3.08
N PRO A 162 3.04 -15.33 -3.00
CA PRO A 162 2.34 -15.20 -1.72
C PRO A 162 2.10 -16.52 -1.00
N ALA A 163 1.93 -17.62 -1.74
CA ALA A 163 1.84 -18.99 -1.27
C ALA A 163 2.46 -19.95 -2.30
N GLU A 164 2.69 -21.21 -1.93
CA GLU A 164 3.38 -22.20 -2.78
C GLU A 164 2.60 -22.55 -4.06
N ASN A 165 1.27 -22.53 -3.98
CA ASN A 165 0.35 -22.79 -5.09
C ASN A 165 0.00 -21.52 -5.91
N CYS A 166 0.66 -20.39 -5.65
CA CYS A 166 0.49 -19.17 -6.45
C CYS A 166 1.46 -19.16 -7.62
N VAL A 167 0.94 -19.05 -8.84
CA VAL A 167 1.72 -18.92 -10.08
C VAL A 167 1.57 -17.53 -10.71
N ALA A 168 2.48 -17.19 -11.62
CA ALA A 168 2.41 -15.94 -12.36
C ALA A 168 1.23 -15.93 -13.35
N THR A 169 0.76 -14.74 -13.73
CA THR A 169 -0.33 -14.56 -14.72
C THR A 169 -0.13 -15.38 -16.00
N ILE A 170 1.10 -15.44 -16.51
CA ILE A 170 1.41 -16.19 -17.73
C ILE A 170 1.40 -17.71 -17.53
N GLU A 171 1.75 -18.18 -16.33
CA GLU A 171 1.72 -19.60 -15.98
C GLU A 171 0.27 -20.08 -15.86
N ALA A 172 -0.57 -19.31 -15.17
CA ALA A 172 -2.00 -19.58 -15.10
C ALA A 172 -2.64 -19.59 -16.50
N LEU A 173 -2.27 -18.64 -17.37
CA LEU A 173 -2.72 -18.61 -18.76
C LEU A 173 -2.28 -19.83 -19.57
N ALA A 174 -1.00 -20.24 -19.47
CA ALA A 174 -0.50 -21.41 -20.20
C ALA A 174 -1.27 -22.68 -19.82
N GLU A 175 -1.52 -22.88 -18.53
CA GLU A 175 -2.20 -24.06 -18.03
C GLU A 175 -3.69 -24.07 -18.39
N VAL A 176 -4.38 -22.94 -18.18
CA VAL A 176 -5.81 -22.82 -18.47
C VAL A 176 -6.08 -22.90 -19.97
N LEU A 177 -5.30 -22.20 -20.79
CA LEU A 177 -5.44 -22.29 -22.24
C LEU A 177 -5.06 -23.68 -22.75
N GLY A 178 -4.10 -24.37 -22.13
CA GLY A 178 -3.75 -25.75 -22.49
C GLY A 178 -4.95 -26.68 -22.36
N VAL A 179 -5.74 -26.49 -21.31
CA VAL A 179 -6.99 -27.23 -21.08
C VAL A 179 -8.07 -26.82 -22.08
N ILE A 180 -8.36 -25.52 -22.24
CA ILE A 180 -9.46 -25.02 -23.08
C ILE A 180 -9.21 -25.28 -24.57
N GLU A 181 -7.97 -25.10 -25.03
CA GLU A 181 -7.59 -25.33 -26.43
C GLU A 181 -7.35 -26.82 -26.73
N GLY A 182 -7.25 -27.68 -25.72
CA GLY A 182 -6.98 -29.10 -25.88
C GLY A 182 -5.55 -29.42 -26.35
N ASP A 183 -4.61 -28.49 -26.14
CA ASP A 183 -3.22 -28.60 -26.60
C ASP A 183 -2.25 -27.99 -25.57
N PRO A 184 -2.01 -28.68 -24.44
CA PRO A 184 -1.12 -28.18 -23.38
C PRO A 184 0.31 -27.94 -23.86
N GLU A 185 0.86 -28.81 -24.70
CA GLU A 185 2.23 -28.70 -25.20
C GLU A 185 2.44 -27.44 -26.05
N ARG A 186 1.44 -27.05 -26.85
CA ARG A 186 1.48 -25.80 -27.61
C ARG A 186 1.34 -24.59 -26.69
N MET A 187 0.48 -24.64 -25.68
CA MET A 187 0.28 -23.52 -24.76
C MET A 187 1.45 -23.33 -23.80
N ASP A 188 2.18 -24.39 -23.45
CA ASP A 188 3.44 -24.30 -22.70
C ASP A 188 4.50 -23.43 -23.38
N LYS A 189 4.42 -23.26 -24.71
CA LYS A 189 5.30 -22.34 -25.46
C LYS A 189 5.14 -20.88 -25.04
N LEU A 190 4.04 -20.50 -24.37
CA LEU A 190 3.88 -19.18 -23.71
C LEU A 190 4.99 -18.92 -22.70
N LEU A 191 5.52 -19.97 -22.07
CA LEU A 191 6.52 -19.86 -21.02
C LEU A 191 7.94 -19.65 -21.56
N ILE A 192 8.20 -19.87 -22.85
CA ILE A 192 9.53 -19.70 -23.46
C ILE A 192 10.13 -18.30 -23.24
N PRO A 193 9.47 -17.19 -23.62
CA PRO A 193 9.99 -15.84 -23.35
C PRO A 193 10.02 -15.50 -21.86
N PHE A 194 9.13 -16.07 -21.06
CA PHE A 194 9.08 -15.88 -19.62
C PHE A 194 10.28 -16.54 -18.91
N ASP A 195 10.59 -17.78 -19.24
CA ASP A 195 11.78 -18.48 -18.73
C ASP A 195 13.05 -17.77 -19.16
N ALA A 196 13.13 -17.33 -20.43
CA ALA A 196 14.27 -16.55 -20.92
C ALA A 196 14.45 -15.25 -20.10
N MET A 197 13.36 -14.55 -19.78
CA MET A 197 13.40 -13.38 -18.90
C MET A 197 13.90 -13.73 -17.49
N VAL A 198 13.38 -14.79 -16.88
CA VAL A 198 13.75 -15.23 -15.54
C VAL A 198 15.23 -15.61 -15.48
N GLN A 199 15.69 -16.45 -16.41
CA GLN A 199 17.08 -16.89 -16.48
C GLN A 199 18.04 -15.71 -16.69
N MET A 200 17.70 -14.79 -17.59
CA MET A 200 18.50 -13.60 -17.82
C MET A 200 18.60 -12.72 -16.55
N GLN A 201 17.54 -12.60 -15.76
CA GLN A 201 17.59 -11.85 -14.50
C GLN A 201 18.38 -12.58 -13.41
N LEU A 202 18.29 -13.90 -13.33
CA LEU A 202 19.12 -14.68 -12.41
C LEU A 202 20.61 -14.53 -12.76
N GLU A 203 20.94 -14.61 -14.05
CA GLU A 203 22.32 -14.43 -14.53
C GLU A 203 22.84 -13.02 -14.21
N LEU A 204 22.09 -11.98 -14.54
CA LEU A 204 22.46 -10.61 -14.21
C LEU A 204 22.60 -10.38 -12.70
N THR A 205 21.81 -11.07 -11.88
CA THR A 205 21.92 -11.00 -10.42
C THR A 205 23.23 -11.64 -9.93
N ARG A 206 23.70 -12.71 -10.59
CA ARG A 206 24.96 -13.38 -10.27
C ARG A 206 26.19 -12.58 -10.74
N THR A 207 26.13 -12.01 -11.95
CA THR A 207 27.31 -11.39 -12.60
C THR A 207 27.44 -9.89 -12.35
N THR A 208 26.46 -9.23 -11.73
CA THR A 208 26.53 -7.80 -11.42
C THR A 208 27.10 -7.60 -10.01
N PRO A 209 28.34 -7.08 -9.85
CA PRO A 209 29.03 -7.01 -8.56
C PRO A 209 28.41 -6.03 -7.55
N THR A 210 27.36 -5.29 -7.94
CA THR A 210 26.62 -4.41 -7.04
C THR A 210 25.14 -4.38 -7.44
N PRO A 211 24.20 -4.81 -6.57
CA PRO A 211 22.80 -4.53 -6.82
C PRO A 211 22.61 -3.01 -6.94
N ARG A 212 22.08 -2.54 -8.07
CA ARG A 212 21.74 -1.11 -8.28
C ARG A 212 20.61 -0.61 -7.39
N HIS A 213 19.97 -1.51 -6.65
CA HIS A 213 19.42 -1.09 -5.38
C HIS A 213 20.60 -0.91 -4.44
N CYS A 214 20.93 0.35 -4.13
CA CYS A 214 21.23 0.62 -2.74
C CYS A 214 20.11 -0.09 -1.96
N LYS A 215 20.37 -1.29 -1.42
CA LYS A 215 19.78 -1.63 -0.12
C LYS A 215 19.97 -0.33 0.63
N PRO A 216 18.91 0.34 1.12
CA PRO A 216 19.14 1.47 1.99
C PRO A 216 20.18 0.94 2.96
N ALA A 217 21.42 1.45 2.90
CA ALA A 217 22.45 1.03 3.82
C ALA A 217 21.71 1.12 5.14
N GLN A 218 21.62 0.01 5.90
CA GLN A 218 20.94 0.03 7.19
C GLN A 218 21.41 1.31 7.83
N ARG A 219 20.52 2.31 7.86
CA ARG A 219 20.95 3.68 8.13
C ARG A 219 21.40 3.51 9.55
N LYS A 220 22.73 3.55 9.81
CA LYS A 220 23.26 3.40 11.16
C LYS A 220 22.42 4.36 11.99
N PRO A 221 21.52 3.87 12.84
CA PRO A 221 20.48 4.73 13.36
C PRO A 221 21.15 5.56 14.43
N LYS A 222 21.32 6.86 14.21
CA LYS A 222 21.60 7.80 15.31
C LYS A 222 20.85 9.08 14.97
N PRO A 223 19.80 9.44 15.72
CA PRO A 223 19.91 9.87 17.13
C PRO A 223 18.78 9.29 18.02
N PRO A 224 18.62 9.77 19.28
CA PRO A 224 18.66 8.93 20.48
C PRO A 224 17.65 7.78 20.47
N VAL A 225 18.05 6.68 21.11
CA VAL A 225 17.24 5.48 21.30
C VAL A 225 15.96 5.91 22.05
N VAL A 226 14.83 6.00 21.33
CA VAL A 226 13.52 6.47 21.81
C VAL A 226 13.08 5.95 23.20
N PRO A 227 13.51 4.77 23.66
CA PRO A 227 13.54 4.41 25.08
C PRO A 227 13.91 5.50 26.10
N THR A 228 14.89 6.38 25.81
CA THR A 228 15.37 7.37 26.78
C THR A 228 14.47 8.58 26.96
N LEU A 229 13.60 8.97 26.00
CA LEU A 229 12.66 10.08 26.28
C LEU A 229 11.59 9.63 27.28
N LEU A 230 11.02 8.44 27.06
CA LEU A 230 9.97 7.90 27.92
C LEU A 230 10.49 7.58 29.33
N ARG A 231 11.78 7.23 29.45
CA ARG A 231 12.43 6.88 30.71
C ARG A 231 13.17 8.04 31.38
N ASP A 232 14.04 8.74 30.66
CA ASP A 232 14.97 9.73 31.23
C ASP A 232 14.32 11.11 31.38
N ARG A 233 13.25 11.40 30.63
CA ARG A 233 12.51 12.67 30.67
C ARG A 233 10.99 12.51 30.59
N PRO A 234 10.37 11.67 31.44
CA PRO A 234 8.93 11.41 31.41
C PRO A 234 8.09 12.67 31.63
N GLU A 235 8.62 13.67 32.34
CA GLU A 235 7.97 14.96 32.60
C GLU A 235 7.72 15.79 31.33
N SER A 236 8.59 15.64 30.33
CA SER A 236 8.50 16.33 29.04
C SER A 236 7.55 15.63 28.06
N VAL A 237 7.02 14.44 28.39
CA VAL A 237 6.17 13.67 27.47
C VAL A 237 4.72 14.16 27.52
N VAL A 238 4.21 14.57 26.35
CA VAL A 238 2.79 14.86 26.13
C VAL A 238 2.24 13.91 25.08
N LEU A 239 1.32 13.03 25.47
CA LEU A 239 0.64 12.14 24.54
C LEU A 239 -0.54 12.88 23.93
N ALA A 240 -0.66 12.90 22.60
CA ALA A 240 -1.74 13.62 21.94
C ALA A 240 -2.29 12.91 20.70
N GLY A 241 -3.54 13.22 20.39
CA GLY A 241 -4.24 12.75 19.22
C GLY A 241 -5.44 13.62 18.90
N GLY A 242 -5.93 13.50 17.68
CA GLY A 242 -7.14 14.21 17.29
C GLY A 242 -7.87 13.54 16.13
N GLU A 243 -9.13 13.90 16.00
CA GLU A 243 -10.00 13.49 14.92
C GLU A 243 -10.21 14.66 13.96
N VAL A 244 -10.27 14.33 12.67
CA VAL A 244 -10.28 15.29 11.58
C VAL A 244 -11.63 15.24 10.88
N ASN A 245 -12.21 16.41 10.64
CA ASN A 245 -13.35 16.60 9.75
C ASN A 245 -12.87 16.49 8.30
N GLU A 246 -12.84 15.26 7.80
CA GLU A 246 -12.41 14.93 6.44
C GLU A 246 -13.63 14.63 5.57
N TRP A 247 -13.68 15.28 4.41
CA TRP A 247 -14.77 15.07 3.46
C TRP A 247 -14.59 13.75 2.69
N PRO A 248 -15.68 13.03 2.36
CA PRO A 248 -15.61 11.84 1.51
C PRO A 248 -14.87 12.13 0.20
N ARG A 249 -14.04 11.19 -0.26
CA ARG A 249 -13.15 11.39 -1.42
C ARG A 249 -13.88 11.67 -2.74
N ASP A 250 -15.12 11.24 -2.83
CA ASP A 250 -16.05 11.45 -3.94
C ASP A 250 -16.75 12.81 -3.90
N LYS A 251 -16.63 13.56 -2.79
CA LYS A 251 -17.24 14.87 -2.61
C LYS A 251 -16.16 15.95 -2.60
N GLN A 252 -16.36 17.02 -3.38
CA GLN A 252 -15.56 18.24 -3.23
C GLN A 252 -15.90 18.87 -1.87
N GLY A 253 -14.88 19.14 -1.06
CA GLY A 253 -15.04 19.69 0.29
C GLY A 253 -13.89 20.61 0.67
N PRO A 254 -14.07 21.44 1.73
CA PRO A 254 -13.02 22.25 2.30
C PRO A 254 -11.82 21.41 2.78
N ARG A 255 -10.71 22.10 3.05
CA ARG A 255 -9.51 21.45 3.57
C ARG A 255 -9.81 20.75 4.91
N PRO A 256 -9.24 19.56 5.16
CA PRO A 256 -9.41 18.86 6.42
C PRO A 256 -9.01 19.73 7.61
N GLN A 257 -9.78 19.66 8.69
CA GLN A 257 -9.54 20.39 9.93
C GLN A 257 -9.70 19.47 11.13
N VAL A 258 -8.84 19.63 12.14
CA VAL A 258 -9.05 18.99 13.43
C VAL A 258 -10.31 19.56 14.08
N VAL A 259 -11.20 18.67 14.52
CA VAL A 259 -12.45 19.03 15.21
C VAL A 259 -12.56 18.44 16.60
N HIS A 260 -11.67 17.51 16.95
CA HIS A 260 -11.51 17.03 18.32
C HIS A 260 -10.04 16.79 18.58
N TRP A 261 -9.51 17.37 19.64
CA TRP A 261 -8.12 17.23 20.05
C TRP A 261 -8.04 16.91 21.53
N VAL A 262 -7.21 15.91 21.85
CA VAL A 262 -6.98 15.46 23.22
C VAL A 262 -5.48 15.34 23.45
N ALA A 263 -5.03 15.75 24.63
CA ALA A 263 -3.66 15.52 25.08
C ALA A 263 -3.60 15.23 26.57
N VAL A 264 -2.58 14.50 26.99
CA VAL A 264 -2.33 14.17 28.39
C VAL A 264 -0.84 14.17 28.67
N ARG A 265 -0.45 14.66 29.84
CA ARG A 265 0.90 14.52 30.39
C ARG A 265 0.88 13.36 31.39
N PRO A 266 1.39 12.17 31.04
CA PRO A 266 1.28 11.00 31.91
C PRO A 266 1.94 11.20 33.28
N HIS A 267 3.03 11.98 33.33
CA HIS A 267 3.80 12.22 34.54
C HIS A 267 3.01 12.99 35.62
N THR A 268 2.19 13.97 35.24
CA THR A 268 1.40 14.79 36.18
C THR A 268 -0.09 14.45 36.19
N GLY A 269 -0.59 13.80 35.14
CA GLY A 269 -2.01 13.60 34.91
C GLY A 269 -2.73 14.80 34.28
N ASP A 270 -2.02 15.88 33.94
CA ASP A 270 -2.62 17.05 33.29
C ASP A 270 -3.25 16.64 31.96
N ARG A 271 -4.50 17.04 31.74
CA ARG A 271 -5.29 16.66 30.57
C ARG A 271 -5.77 17.90 29.82
N PHE A 272 -5.88 17.76 28.51
CA PHE A 272 -6.40 18.74 27.59
C PHE A 272 -7.43 18.08 26.70
N GLU A 273 -8.63 18.65 26.62
CA GLU A 273 -9.63 18.29 25.62
C GLU A 273 -10.21 19.57 25.01
N ALA A 274 -10.33 19.55 23.68
CA ALA A 274 -10.99 20.59 22.92
C ALA A 274 -11.78 20.00 21.76
N VAL A 275 -13.00 20.49 21.59
CA VAL A 275 -13.83 20.25 20.41
C VAL A 275 -13.86 21.56 19.63
N LEU A 276 -13.43 21.54 18.37
CA LEU A 276 -13.28 22.73 17.54
C LEU A 276 -14.39 22.74 16.49
N ARG A 277 -15.02 23.91 16.33
CA ARG A 277 -16.01 24.11 15.28
C ARG A 277 -15.32 24.25 13.92
N PRO A 278 -15.63 23.40 12.92
CA PRO A 278 -15.00 23.47 11.60
C PRO A 278 -15.52 24.66 10.78
N LEU A 279 -14.65 25.29 10.00
CA LEU A 279 -15.00 26.40 9.09
C LEU A 279 -14.51 26.10 7.65
N PRO A 280 -15.32 26.24 6.59
CA PRO A 280 -16.64 26.86 6.58
C PRO A 280 -17.78 25.88 6.94
N ALA A 281 -17.55 24.56 6.88
CA ALA A 281 -18.63 23.59 7.01
C ALA A 281 -18.17 22.24 7.59
N MET A 282 -19.09 21.60 8.29
CA MET A 282 -18.97 20.22 8.76
C MET A 282 -19.16 19.22 7.60
N ALA A 283 -18.41 18.11 7.60
CA ALA A 283 -18.60 17.07 6.60
C ALA A 283 -20.00 16.42 6.70
N PRO A 284 -20.50 15.80 5.62
CA PRO A 284 -21.82 15.16 5.62
C PRO A 284 -21.98 14.04 6.67
N SER A 285 -20.90 13.31 6.98
CA SER A 285 -20.87 12.29 8.04
C SER A 285 -19.70 12.56 8.98
N CYS A 286 -19.93 12.32 10.28
CA CYS A 286 -18.98 12.51 11.36
C CYS A 286 -18.93 11.33 12.34
N ASP A 287 -19.58 10.22 12.01
CA ASP A 287 -19.76 9.08 12.93
C ASP A 287 -18.42 8.49 13.38
N HIS A 288 -17.39 8.59 12.52
CA HIS A 288 -16.04 8.12 12.84
C HIS A 288 -15.37 8.93 13.96
N ILE A 289 -15.83 10.14 14.25
CA ILE A 289 -15.27 11.01 15.30
C ILE A 289 -15.76 10.58 16.67
N GLY A 290 -16.95 9.97 16.76
CA GLY A 290 -17.56 9.55 18.02
C GLY A 290 -18.10 10.70 18.87
N LEU A 291 -18.33 11.86 18.27
CA LEU A 291 -19.06 12.98 18.87
C LEU A 291 -20.27 13.29 17.99
N SER A 292 -21.34 13.81 18.58
CA SER A 292 -22.51 14.26 17.82
C SER A 292 -22.17 15.48 16.97
N ARG A 293 -22.96 15.68 15.90
CA ARG A 293 -22.84 16.87 15.05
C ARG A 293 -22.98 18.17 15.85
N GLU A 294 -23.96 18.21 16.76
CA GLU A 294 -24.22 19.36 17.62
C GLU A 294 -23.04 19.68 18.54
N GLU A 295 -22.40 18.66 19.14
CA GLU A 295 -21.19 18.85 19.95
C GLU A 295 -20.03 19.46 19.15
N ILE A 296 -19.86 19.04 17.89
CA ILE A 296 -18.79 19.57 17.03
C ILE A 296 -19.12 20.99 16.56
N GLU A 297 -20.36 21.23 16.14
CA GLU A 297 -20.82 22.54 15.65
C GLU A 297 -20.90 23.59 16.77
N SER A 298 -21.06 23.17 18.03
CA SER A 298 -20.96 24.02 19.22
C SER A 298 -19.54 24.15 19.78
N GLY A 299 -18.55 23.56 19.11
CA GLY A 299 -17.14 23.61 19.51
C GLY A 299 -16.56 25.02 19.56
N GLU A 300 -15.41 25.15 20.22
CA GLU A 300 -14.72 26.43 20.36
C GLU A 300 -14.09 26.90 19.03
N SER A 301 -13.74 28.19 18.97
CA SER A 301 -13.03 28.76 17.82
C SER A 301 -11.58 28.28 17.77
N GLN A 302 -10.98 28.37 16.59
CA GLN A 302 -9.59 27.98 16.40
C GLN A 302 -8.62 28.87 17.22
N GLU A 303 -8.97 30.14 17.42
CA GLU A 303 -8.22 31.09 18.24
C GLU A 303 -8.28 30.74 19.73
N SER A 304 -9.48 30.42 20.24
CA SER A 304 -9.68 29.96 21.63
C SER A 304 -8.87 28.70 21.90
N PHE A 305 -8.99 27.72 20.99
CA PHE A 305 -8.21 26.50 21.02
C PHE A 305 -6.70 26.78 21.05
N ALA A 306 -6.20 27.61 20.12
CA ALA A 306 -4.76 27.89 20.02
C ALA A 306 -4.21 28.59 21.27
N ALA A 307 -4.99 29.48 21.89
CA ALA A 307 -4.62 30.14 23.14
C ALA A 307 -4.52 29.12 24.30
N ARG A 308 -5.55 28.28 24.48
CA ARG A 308 -5.55 27.23 25.51
C ARG A 308 -4.46 26.20 25.29
N TRP A 309 -4.23 25.80 24.04
CA TRP A 309 -3.19 24.85 23.67
C TRP A 309 -1.80 25.39 24.01
N ARG A 310 -1.53 26.65 23.67
CA ARG A 310 -0.28 27.33 24.05
C ARG A 310 -0.09 27.40 25.56
N ALA A 311 -1.15 27.64 26.32
CA ALA A 311 -1.10 27.69 27.78
C ALA A 311 -0.88 26.30 28.42
N PHE A 312 -1.32 25.22 27.76
CA PHE A 312 -1.10 23.84 28.21
C PHE A 312 0.33 23.36 27.98
N LEU A 313 0.96 23.82 26.90
CA LEU A 313 2.31 23.41 26.51
C LEU A 313 3.39 24.07 27.38
N ARG A 314 4.45 23.30 27.63
CA ARG A 314 5.71 23.74 28.24
C ARG A 314 6.81 23.79 27.18
N ALA A 315 7.83 24.60 27.42
CA ALA A 315 8.91 24.85 26.45
C ALA A 315 9.68 23.56 26.07
N ASP A 316 9.76 22.60 26.99
CA ASP A 316 10.49 21.36 26.83
C ASP A 316 9.62 20.17 26.41
N ASP A 317 8.33 20.40 26.16
CA ASP A 317 7.40 19.35 25.78
C ASP A 317 7.80 18.64 24.49
N VAL A 318 7.56 17.33 24.48
CA VAL A 318 7.63 16.49 23.29
C VAL A 318 6.28 15.84 23.07
N LEU A 319 5.68 16.15 21.92
CA LEU A 319 4.38 15.65 21.53
C LEU A 319 4.50 14.25 20.91
N CYS A 320 4.10 13.25 21.68
CA CYS A 320 4.08 11.85 21.31
C CYS A 320 2.71 11.47 20.72
N MET A 321 2.70 11.03 19.46
CA MET A 321 1.47 10.75 18.71
C MET A 321 1.48 9.36 18.06
N TRP A 322 0.30 8.84 17.74
CA TRP A 322 0.16 7.62 16.92
C TRP A 322 -0.02 7.96 15.43
N GLY A 323 1.09 8.13 14.72
CA GLY A 323 1.11 8.72 13.39
C GLY A 323 1.08 10.25 13.42
N ARG A 324 1.28 10.87 12.26
CA ARG A 324 1.44 12.34 12.15
C ARG A 324 0.24 13.09 11.60
N TYR A 325 -0.77 12.38 11.06
CA TYR A 325 -1.80 13.00 10.23
C TYR A 325 -2.56 14.15 10.93
N ALA A 326 -3.15 13.89 12.09
CA ALA A 326 -3.90 14.92 12.83
C ALA A 326 -3.01 16.11 13.22
N GLY A 327 -1.77 15.86 13.65
CA GLY A 327 -0.81 16.92 13.96
C GLY A 327 -0.37 17.71 12.72
N ASP A 328 -0.21 17.06 11.57
CA ASP A 328 0.11 17.74 10.31
C ASP A 328 -1.06 18.62 9.82
N VAL A 329 -2.31 18.19 10.06
CA VAL A 329 -3.51 19.00 9.79
C VAL A 329 -3.55 20.20 10.74
N LEU A 330 -3.35 19.98 12.03
CA LEU A 330 -3.37 21.03 13.05
C LEU A 330 -2.28 22.10 12.80
N ALA A 331 -1.07 21.68 12.44
CA ALA A 331 0.00 22.60 12.05
C ALA A 331 -0.34 23.41 10.80
N LYS A 332 -1.04 22.82 9.81
CA LYS A 332 -1.52 23.55 8.62
C LYS A 332 -2.65 24.53 8.93
N GLN A 333 -3.35 24.34 10.05
CA GLN A 333 -4.28 25.33 10.58
C GLN A 333 -3.53 26.51 11.26
N GLY A 334 -2.20 26.47 11.36
CA GLY A 334 -1.42 27.56 11.97
C GLY A 334 -1.27 27.43 13.48
N VAL A 335 -1.60 26.28 14.06
CA VAL A 335 -1.36 25.98 15.47
C VAL A 335 0.08 25.49 15.64
N GLU A 336 0.79 26.11 16.57
CA GLU A 336 2.15 25.73 16.92
C GLU A 336 2.17 24.40 17.67
N LEU A 337 3.07 23.50 17.26
CA LEU A 337 3.30 22.21 17.91
C LEU A 337 4.77 22.10 18.31
N PRO A 338 5.09 21.56 19.49
CA PRO A 338 6.46 21.37 19.91
C PRO A 338 7.09 20.21 19.12
N SER A 339 8.29 19.77 19.52
CA SER A 339 8.95 18.62 18.91
C SER A 339 8.03 17.39 18.92
N ARG A 340 7.94 16.67 17.80
CA ARG A 340 6.99 15.56 17.62
C ARG A 340 7.70 14.22 17.54
N LEU A 341 7.17 13.23 18.27
CA LEU A 341 7.59 11.84 18.22
C LEU A 341 6.43 10.94 17.77
N ASP A 342 6.67 10.13 16.74
CA ASP A 342 5.68 9.15 16.28
C ASP A 342 5.88 7.82 17.00
N LEU A 343 5.09 7.58 18.06
CA LEU A 343 5.14 6.35 18.86
C LEU A 343 4.86 5.10 18.01
N ARG A 344 4.11 5.23 16.91
CA ARG A 344 3.89 4.09 16.01
C ARG A 344 5.20 3.59 15.40
N LEU A 345 6.12 4.49 15.04
CA LEU A 345 7.43 4.11 14.49
C LEU A 345 8.31 3.45 15.55
N VAL A 346 8.18 3.89 16.80
CA VAL A 346 8.85 3.29 17.96
C VAL A 346 8.36 1.87 18.14
N THR A 347 7.05 1.66 18.17
CA THR A 347 6.44 0.34 18.34
C THR A 347 6.77 -0.60 17.18
N ILE A 348 6.78 -0.12 15.93
CA ILE A 348 7.20 -0.93 14.77
C ILE A 348 8.64 -1.44 14.93
N ARG A 349 9.55 -0.58 15.41
CA ARG A 349 10.94 -0.97 15.66
C ARG A 349 11.04 -2.01 16.76
N HIS A 350 10.27 -1.85 17.84
CA HIS A 350 10.24 -2.77 18.95
C HIS A 350 9.68 -4.15 18.54
N LEU A 351 8.53 -4.18 17.86
CA LEU A 351 7.86 -5.41 17.46
C LEU A 351 8.53 -6.14 16.28
N GLY A 352 9.39 -5.47 15.51
CA GLY A 352 9.92 -5.99 14.24
C GLY A 352 8.83 -6.24 13.17
N ALA A 353 7.60 -5.77 13.40
CA ALA A 353 6.42 -6.03 12.59
C ALA A 353 5.55 -4.78 12.42
N ARG A 354 4.49 -4.87 11.61
CA ARG A 354 3.53 -3.77 11.43
C ARG A 354 2.71 -3.56 12.71
N ALA A 355 2.74 -2.36 13.26
CA ALA A 355 1.96 -2.00 14.45
C ALA A 355 0.42 -1.92 14.23
N GLY A 356 -0.05 -1.73 12.98
CA GLY A 356 -1.49 -1.68 12.69
C GLY A 356 -2.22 -0.48 13.30
N ALA A 357 -3.52 -0.66 13.58
CA ALA A 357 -4.33 0.32 14.31
C ALA A 357 -3.97 0.33 15.80
N ILE A 358 -4.11 1.48 16.47
CA ILE A 358 -3.62 1.65 17.84
C ILE A 358 -4.19 0.62 18.83
N ALA A 359 -5.49 0.32 18.76
CA ALA A 359 -6.13 -0.68 19.62
C ALA A 359 -5.63 -2.11 19.35
N ALA A 360 -5.37 -2.45 18.09
CA ALA A 360 -4.77 -3.75 17.74
C ALA A 360 -3.33 -3.83 18.26
N CYS A 361 -2.59 -2.73 18.20
CA CYS A 361 -1.22 -2.68 18.70
C CYS A 361 -1.14 -2.85 20.21
N ALA A 362 -2.06 -2.25 20.97
CA ALA A 362 -2.13 -2.42 22.42
C ALA A 362 -2.29 -3.91 22.79
N LYS A 363 -3.16 -4.64 22.08
CA LYS A 363 -3.33 -6.09 22.27
C LYS A 363 -2.05 -6.87 21.95
N VAL A 364 -1.36 -6.53 20.86
CA VAL A 364 -0.10 -7.20 20.48
C VAL A 364 1.00 -6.97 21.51
N LEU A 365 1.04 -5.78 22.12
CA LEU A 365 1.98 -5.46 23.21
C LEU A 365 1.57 -6.06 24.56
N GLY A 366 0.38 -6.68 24.65
CA GLY A 366 -0.14 -7.20 25.92
C GLY A 366 -0.42 -6.13 26.97
N VAL A 367 -0.63 -4.87 26.57
CA VAL A 367 -0.92 -3.77 27.50
C VAL A 367 -2.42 -3.62 27.73
N GLU A 368 -2.80 -3.41 28.98
CA GLU A 368 -4.18 -3.15 29.35
C GLU A 368 -4.55 -1.68 29.06
N VAL A 369 -5.63 -1.48 28.30
CA VAL A 369 -6.12 -0.15 27.95
C VAL A 369 -7.14 0.29 28.98
N GLY A 370 -6.84 1.37 29.69
CA GLY A 370 -7.74 1.96 30.67
C GLY A 370 -9.00 2.59 30.06
N GLN A 371 -9.91 3.04 30.92
CA GLN A 371 -11.12 3.73 30.47
C GLN A 371 -10.78 5.08 29.81
N PRO A 372 -11.45 5.46 28.70
CA PRO A 372 -11.29 6.77 28.09
C PRO A 372 -11.65 7.88 29.08
N TRP A 373 -10.78 8.90 29.19
CA TRP A 373 -11.03 10.08 30.03
C TRP A 373 -11.56 11.28 29.27
N ALA A 374 -11.44 11.27 27.94
CA ALA A 374 -12.05 12.24 27.04
C ALA A 374 -13.15 11.55 26.24
N ARG A 375 -14.04 12.37 25.67
CA ARG A 375 -15.15 11.89 24.86
C ARG A 375 -14.65 11.31 23.52
N GLY A 376 -15.59 10.74 22.76
CA GLY A 376 -15.41 10.34 21.37
C GLY A 376 -14.24 9.41 21.07
N ARG A 377 -13.94 9.27 19.78
CA ARG A 377 -12.87 8.38 19.32
C ARG A 377 -11.49 8.89 19.74
N ALA A 378 -11.29 10.21 19.80
CA ALA A 378 -10.02 10.76 20.26
C ALA A 378 -9.68 10.29 21.67
N GLY A 379 -10.64 10.30 22.61
CA GLY A 379 -10.45 9.82 23.97
C GLY A 379 -10.15 8.32 24.05
N ILE A 380 -10.84 7.49 23.26
CA ILE A 380 -10.56 6.04 23.15
C ILE A 380 -9.12 5.81 22.68
N ARG A 381 -8.66 6.60 21.70
CA ARG A 381 -7.30 6.50 21.18
C ARG A 381 -6.26 7.03 22.16
N ALA A 382 -6.57 8.07 22.93
CA ALA A 382 -5.68 8.59 23.97
C ALA A 382 -5.42 7.54 25.06
N ALA A 383 -6.47 6.87 25.54
CA ALA A 383 -6.31 5.78 26.52
C ALA A 383 -5.43 4.64 25.98
N ALA A 384 -5.60 4.25 24.72
CA ALA A 384 -4.73 3.25 24.09
C ALA A 384 -3.29 3.75 23.92
N LEU A 385 -3.10 5.04 23.62
CA LEU A 385 -1.77 5.65 23.49
C LEU A 385 -1.02 5.71 24.82
N GLU A 386 -1.72 6.05 25.91
CA GLU A 386 -1.21 5.99 27.29
C GLU A 386 -0.74 4.59 27.66
N ALA A 387 -1.58 3.57 27.43
CA ALA A 387 -1.22 2.18 27.71
C ALA A 387 0.02 1.72 26.93
N ILE A 388 0.11 2.08 25.65
CA ILE A 388 1.27 1.75 24.81
C ILE A 388 2.51 2.49 25.27
N ALA A 389 2.42 3.78 25.57
CA ALA A 389 3.57 4.57 26.04
C ALA A 389 4.11 4.02 27.37
N GLY A 390 3.21 3.69 28.32
CA GLY A 390 3.58 3.07 29.58
C GLY A 390 4.19 1.67 29.42
N GLY A 391 3.64 0.84 28.54
CA GLY A 391 4.21 -0.48 28.24
C GLY A 391 5.59 -0.40 27.60
N LEU A 392 5.78 0.53 26.65
CA LEU A 392 7.09 0.76 26.03
C LEU A 392 8.13 1.27 27.06
N ALA A 393 7.73 2.12 28.01
CA ALA A 393 8.64 2.56 29.07
C ALA A 393 9.11 1.39 29.96
N LYS A 394 8.20 0.48 30.35
CA LYS A 394 8.55 -0.69 31.17
C LYS A 394 9.49 -1.67 30.46
N ILE A 395 9.26 -1.93 29.18
CA ILE A 395 10.10 -2.85 28.38
C ILE A 395 11.54 -2.33 28.26
N VAL A 396 11.72 -1.01 28.28
CA VAL A 396 13.05 -0.39 28.25
C VAL A 396 13.81 -0.64 29.55
N ASP A 397 13.11 -0.55 30.68
CA ASP A 397 13.72 -0.78 31.99
C ASP A 397 14.15 -2.26 32.16
N GLU A 398 13.36 -3.21 31.62
CA GLU A 398 13.67 -4.65 31.69
C GLU A 398 14.84 -5.09 30.78
N ALA A 399 15.09 -4.38 29.68
CA ALA A 399 16.12 -4.75 28.69
C ALA A 399 17.54 -4.35 29.11
N GLU A 400 17.70 -3.39 30.04
CA GLU A 400 19.02 -2.94 30.56
C GLU A 400 19.33 -3.50 31.97
N GLY A 401 18.36 -4.15 32.63
CA GLY A 401 18.57 -4.89 33.89
C GLY A 401 19.10 -6.32 33.73
N LYS A 402 19.34 -6.76 32.47
CA LYS A 402 20.01 -8.02 32.09
C LYS A 402 21.34 -7.69 31.42
#